data_AF-A0A7J5WPR1-F1
#
_entry.id   AF-A0A7J5WPR1-F1
#
_cell.length_a   1.000
_cell.length_b   1.000
_cell.length_c   1.000
_cell.angle_alpha   90.00
_cell.angle_beta   90.00
_cell.angle_gamma   90.00
#
_symmetry.space_group_name_H-M   'P 1'
#
loop_
_entity.id
_entity.type
_entity.pdbx_description
1 polymer ?
#
loop_
_entity_poly.entity_id
_entity_poly.type
_entity_poly.pdbx_seq_one_letter_code
_entity_poly.pdbx_strand_id
1 'polypeptide(L)'
;MKKYIYFLCFLGATTLLNAQKQPATTPLYKSTKIDINLRIDDLLKRMTIEEKAGQLNQLSGGIFTGPALNDPGQKAKVQMVRDGKVGSFLNVTGAK
;
A
#
# COMPACT_ATOMS: atom_id res chain seq x y z
N MET A 1 -9.73 -30.31 49.02
CA MET A 1 -10.11 -28.92 48.68
C MET A 1 -8.93 -28.04 48.27
N LYS A 2 -7.79 -28.07 48.98
CA LYS A 2 -6.58 -27.30 48.61
C LYS A 2 -6.02 -27.62 47.20
N LYS A 3 -6.11 -28.88 46.74
CA LYS A 3 -5.64 -29.33 45.42
C LYS A 3 -6.43 -28.72 44.24
N TYR A 4 -7.72 -28.46 44.44
CA TYR A 4 -8.56 -27.76 43.45
C TYR A 4 -8.34 -26.25 43.46
N ILE A 5 -7.98 -25.67 44.61
CA ILE A 5 -7.55 -24.26 44.73
C ILE A 5 -6.27 -24.01 43.90
N TYR A 6 -5.28 -24.92 43.97
CA TYR A 6 -4.06 -24.78 43.18
C TYR A 6 -4.29 -25.00 41.69
N PHE A 7 -5.23 -25.87 41.32
CA PHE A 7 -5.60 -26.12 39.92
C PHE A 7 -6.33 -24.91 39.28
N LEU A 8 -7.18 -24.21 40.05
CA LEU A 8 -7.85 -22.98 39.62
C LEU A 8 -6.87 -21.81 39.44
N CYS A 9 -5.84 -21.73 40.30
CA CYS A 9 -4.77 -20.73 40.16
C CYS A 9 -3.81 -21.02 38.98
N PHE A 10 -3.62 -22.29 38.61
CA PHE A 10 -2.76 -22.65 37.47
C PHE A 10 -3.43 -22.36 36.11
N LEU A 11 -4.76 -22.44 36.04
CA LEU A 11 -5.53 -22.13 34.83
C LEU A 11 -5.70 -20.62 34.58
N GLY A 12 -5.60 -19.80 35.63
CA GLY A 12 -5.64 -18.33 35.53
C GLY A 12 -4.33 -17.69 35.06
N ALA A 13 -3.21 -18.39 35.12
CA ALA A 13 -1.89 -17.84 34.79
C ALA A 13 -1.55 -17.85 33.29
N THR A 14 -2.27 -18.62 32.47
CA THR A 14 -1.96 -18.77 31.02
C THR A 14 -2.64 -17.73 30.13
N THR A 15 -3.60 -16.95 30.64
CA THR A 15 -4.35 -15.97 29.83
C THR A 15 -3.69 -14.59 29.73
N LEU A 16 -2.52 -14.37 30.36
CA LEU A 16 -1.80 -13.08 30.33
C LEU A 16 -0.76 -12.94 29.22
N LEU A 17 -0.58 -13.95 28.35
CA LEU A 17 0.30 -13.89 27.18
C LEU A 17 -0.48 -13.78 25.86
N ASN A 18 -1.57 -13.03 25.83
CA ASN A 18 -2.05 -12.45 24.58
C ASN A 18 -1.33 -11.10 24.40
N ALA A 19 -0.14 -11.15 23.81
CA ALA A 19 0.50 -9.97 23.25
C ALA A 19 -0.47 -9.38 22.21
N GLN A 20 -1.17 -8.31 22.58
CA GLN A 20 -1.96 -7.52 21.66
C GLN A 20 -1.01 -7.00 20.57
N LYS A 21 -0.96 -7.67 19.42
CA LYS A 21 -0.48 -7.07 18.18
C LYS A 21 -1.32 -5.83 17.97
N GLN A 22 -0.78 -4.67 18.33
CA GLN A 22 -1.40 -3.39 18.00
C GLN A 22 -1.60 -3.39 16.47
N PRO A 23 -2.84 -3.18 15.99
CA PRO A 23 -3.07 -3.06 14.55
C PRO A 23 -2.20 -1.89 14.08
N ALA A 24 -1.31 -2.16 13.12
CA ALA A 24 -0.49 -1.12 12.52
C ALA A 24 -1.41 0.04 12.11
N THR A 25 -1.19 1.21 12.70
CA THR A 25 -1.96 2.41 12.42
C THR A 25 -1.90 2.66 10.92
N THR A 26 -3.04 2.50 10.24
CA THR A 26 -3.09 2.67 8.79
C THR A 26 -2.79 4.14 8.47
N PRO A 27 -1.89 4.43 7.52
CA PRO A 27 -1.59 5.81 7.13
C PRO A 27 -2.86 6.59 6.78
N LEU A 28 -2.92 7.87 7.15
CA LEU A 28 -4.13 8.68 7.04
C LEU A 28 -4.61 8.76 5.58
N TYR A 29 -3.69 8.89 4.61
CA TYR A 29 -4.03 8.94 3.19
C TYR A 29 -4.81 7.71 2.67
N LYS A 30 -4.63 6.54 3.30
CA LYS A 30 -5.33 5.30 2.94
C LYS A 30 -6.73 5.18 3.55
N SER A 31 -7.08 6.01 4.53
CA SER A 31 -8.38 5.96 5.17
C SER A 31 -9.45 6.57 4.27
N THR A 32 -10.52 5.83 3.97
CA THR A 32 -11.65 6.33 3.17
C THR A 32 -12.63 7.20 3.96
N LYS A 33 -12.51 7.23 5.29
CA LYS A 33 -13.45 7.92 6.20
C LYS A 33 -13.05 9.37 6.52
N ILE A 34 -11.84 9.78 6.14
CA ILE A 34 -11.26 11.08 6.47
C ILE A 34 -11.43 12.04 5.30
N ASP A 35 -11.54 13.34 5.60
CA ASP A 35 -11.58 14.41 4.60
C ASP A 35 -10.46 14.28 3.58
N ILE A 36 -10.79 14.56 2.31
CA ILE A 36 -9.85 14.40 1.20
C ILE A 36 -8.63 15.30 1.32
N ASN A 37 -8.76 16.52 1.83
CA ASN A 37 -7.62 17.45 1.96
C ASN A 37 -6.62 16.93 2.99
N LEU A 38 -7.11 16.41 4.12
CA LEU A 38 -6.25 15.81 5.15
C LEU A 38 -5.49 14.59 4.62
N ARG A 39 -6.12 13.81 3.73
CA ARG A 39 -5.49 12.66 3.06
C ARG A 39 -4.43 13.10 2.06
N ILE A 40 -4.71 14.15 1.29
CA ILE A 40 -3.76 14.75 0.34
C ILE A 40 -2.54 15.29 1.10
N ASP A 41 -2.77 16.03 2.20
CA ASP A 41 -1.69 16.61 3.01
C ASP A 41 -0.78 15.53 3.62
N ASP A 42 -1.35 14.44 4.16
CA ASP A 42 -0.58 13.30 4.67
C ASP A 42 0.19 12.60 3.55
N LEU A 43 -0.40 12.44 2.35
CA LEU A 43 0.26 11.83 1.20
C LEU A 43 1.44 12.68 0.71
N LEU A 44 1.23 13.98 0.49
CA LEU A 44 2.26 14.89 -0.01
C LEU A 44 3.46 15.04 0.94
N LYS A 45 3.25 14.88 2.25
CA LYS A 45 4.34 14.86 3.26
C LYS A 45 5.20 13.60 3.19
N ARG A 46 4.66 12.51 2.65
CA ARG A 46 5.36 11.21 2.54
C ARG A 46 6.08 11.04 1.21
N MET A 47 5.71 11.81 0.19
CA MET A 47 6.28 11.73 -1.15
C MET A 47 7.62 12.47 -1.27
N THR A 48 8.54 11.91 -2.04
CA THR A 48 9.74 12.62 -2.49
C THR A 48 9.41 13.66 -3.57
N ILE A 49 10.37 14.52 -3.91
CA ILE A 49 10.19 15.51 -4.99
C ILE A 49 10.04 14.81 -6.34
N GLU A 50 10.78 13.72 -6.55
CA GLU A 50 10.74 12.91 -7.77
C GLU A 50 9.37 12.25 -7.95
N GLU A 51 8.79 11.71 -6.88
CA GLU A 51 7.45 11.13 -6.92
C GLU A 51 6.38 12.20 -7.21
N LYS A 52 6.53 13.40 -6.65
CA LYS A 52 5.64 14.54 -6.94
C LYS A 52 5.73 14.98 -8.39
N ALA A 53 6.96 15.11 -8.92
CA ALA A 53 7.18 15.40 -10.33
C ALA A 53 6.63 14.28 -11.22
N GLY A 54 6.76 13.02 -10.79
CA GLY A 54 6.20 11.86 -11.44
C GLY A 54 4.69 11.91 -11.57
N GLN A 55 3.96 12.40 -10.56
CA GLN A 55 2.50 12.60 -10.66
C GLN A 55 2.10 13.56 -11.78
N LEU A 56 2.97 14.51 -12.14
CA LEU A 56 2.75 15.47 -13.23
C LEU A 56 3.15 14.91 -14.60
N ASN A 57 3.79 13.74 -14.64
CA ASN A 57 4.27 13.11 -15.86
C ASN A 57 3.21 12.17 -16.47
N GLN A 58 2.79 12.45 -17.71
CA GLN A 58 1.87 11.65 -18.49
C GLN A 58 2.57 11.04 -19.70
N LEU A 59 2.58 9.71 -19.82
CA LEU A 59 3.21 9.00 -20.93
C LEU A 59 2.18 8.40 -21.90
N SER A 60 2.56 8.23 -23.16
CA SER A 60 1.76 7.44 -24.11
C SER A 60 1.93 5.94 -23.81
N GLY A 61 0.81 5.26 -23.54
CA GLY A 61 0.79 3.86 -23.16
C GLY A 61 1.03 2.92 -24.34
N GLY A 62 0.34 3.16 -25.46
CA GLY A 62 0.37 2.26 -26.61
C GLY A 62 -0.37 0.95 -26.33
N ILE A 63 0.01 -0.11 -27.05
CA ILE A 63 -0.61 -1.44 -26.92
C ILE A 63 -0.12 -2.12 -25.63
N PHE A 64 -0.98 -2.14 -24.61
CA PHE A 64 -0.76 -2.87 -23.34
C PHE A 64 -1.42 -4.26 -23.35
N THR A 65 -1.53 -4.88 -24.54
CA THR A 65 -2.18 -6.18 -24.72
C THR A 65 -1.15 -7.30 -24.91
N GLY A 66 -1.26 -8.39 -24.16
CA GLY A 66 -0.33 -9.53 -24.22
C GLY A 66 0.82 -9.41 -23.21
N PRO A 67 1.88 -10.24 -23.29
CA PRO A 67 3.02 -10.14 -22.39
C PRO A 67 3.80 -8.86 -22.71
N ALA A 68 3.28 -7.71 -22.25
CA ALA A 68 3.91 -6.39 -22.33
C ALA A 68 5.32 -6.40 -21.70
N LEU A 69 5.64 -7.43 -20.92
CA LEU A 69 6.96 -7.75 -20.41
C LEU A 69 7.91 -8.36 -21.46
N ASN A 70 7.59 -8.40 -22.75
CA ASN A 70 8.54 -8.87 -23.77
C ASN A 70 9.12 -7.73 -24.63
N ASP A 71 8.47 -6.56 -24.65
CA ASP A 71 9.01 -5.37 -25.32
C ASP A 71 9.89 -4.55 -24.34
N PRO A 72 11.17 -4.28 -24.67
CA PRO A 72 12.04 -3.45 -23.85
C PRO A 72 11.47 -2.06 -23.53
N GLY A 73 10.73 -1.47 -24.48
CA GLY A 73 10.10 -0.15 -24.29
C GLY A 73 9.00 -0.18 -23.22
N GLN A 74 8.13 -1.17 -23.27
CA GLN A 74 7.08 -1.36 -22.26
C GLN A 74 7.66 -1.74 -20.88
N LYS A 75 8.69 -2.58 -20.81
CA LYS A 75 9.40 -2.86 -19.55
C LYS A 75 9.92 -1.58 -18.90
N ALA A 76 10.54 -0.71 -19.67
CA ALA A 76 11.06 0.56 -19.18
C ALA A 76 9.93 1.44 -18.61
N LYS A 77 8.80 1.55 -19.31
CA LYS A 77 7.63 2.30 -18.81
C LYS A 77 7.08 1.71 -17.51
N VAL A 78 6.96 0.39 -17.42
CA VAL A 78 6.51 -0.28 -16.19
C VAL A 78 7.51 -0.03 -15.05
N GLN A 79 8.82 -0.03 -15.33
CA GLN A 79 9.82 0.32 -14.33
C GLN A 79 9.68 1.77 -13.87
N MET A 80 9.45 2.71 -14.78
CA MET A 80 9.22 4.12 -14.43
C MET A 80 7.98 4.30 -13.53
N VAL A 81 6.93 3.49 -13.72
CA VAL A 81 5.75 3.48 -12.83
C VAL A 81 6.13 2.98 -11.43
N ARG A 82 6.90 1.88 -11.34
CA ARG A 82 7.37 1.34 -10.06
C ARG A 82 8.26 2.32 -9.30
N ASP A 83 9.05 3.09 -10.03
CA ASP A 83 9.91 4.15 -9.47
C ASP A 83 9.13 5.43 -9.09
N GLY A 84 7.81 5.48 -9.29
CA GLY A 84 6.99 6.66 -8.99
C GLY A 84 7.17 7.83 -9.96
N LYS A 85 7.76 7.60 -11.15
CA LYS A 85 8.10 8.64 -12.15
C LYS A 85 6.97 8.93 -13.16
N VAL A 86 5.84 8.23 -13.07
CA VAL A 86 4.71 8.36 -14.01
C VAL A 86 3.40 8.39 -13.22
N GLY A 87 2.61 9.44 -13.43
CA GLY A 87 1.32 9.65 -12.77
C GLY A 87 0.14 9.13 -13.58
N SER A 88 0.28 9.14 -14.91
CA SER A 88 -0.81 8.72 -15.81
C SER A 88 -0.32 8.23 -17.17
N PHE A 89 -1.20 7.51 -17.87
CA PHE A 89 -0.99 7.09 -19.25
C PHE A 89 -2.16 7.55 -20.14
N LEU A 90 -1.84 7.94 -21.37
CA LEU A 90 -2.80 8.22 -22.44
C LEU A 90 -2.62 7.22 -23.59
N ASN A 91 -3.62 7.01 -24.45
CA ASN A 91 -3.52 6.14 -25.63
C ASN A 91 -3.14 4.69 -25.28
N VAL A 92 -3.61 4.19 -24.15
CA VAL A 92 -3.50 2.78 -23.78
C VAL A 92 -4.57 2.02 -24.57
N THR A 93 -4.18 1.12 -25.45
CA THR A 93 -5.12 0.22 -26.13
C THR A 93 -5.13 -1.13 -25.43
N GLY A 94 -6.30 -1.54 -24.95
CA GLY A 94 -6.57 -2.85 -24.37
C GLY A 94 -7.20 -3.81 -25.39
N ALA A 95 -7.06 -5.11 -25.19
CA ALA A 95 -7.79 -6.11 -25.95
C ALA A 95 -9.23 -6.06 -25.41
N LYS A 96 -10.20 -5.90 -26.31
CA LYS A 96 -11.61 -6.07 -25.94
C LYS A 96 -11.89 -7.52 -25.60
#